data_AF-A0A5B0N7U0-F1
#
_entry.id   AF-A0A5B0N7U0-F1
#
_cell.length_a   1.000
_cell.length_b   1.000
_cell.length_c   1.000
_cell.angle_alpha   90.00
_cell.angle_beta   90.00
_cell.angle_gamma   90.00
#
_symmetry.space_group_name_H-M   'P 1'
#
loop_
_entity.id
_entity.type
_entity.pdbx_description
1 polymer ?
#
loop_
_entity_poly.entity_id
_entity_poly.type
_entity_poly.pdbx_seq_one_letter_code
_entity_poly.pdbx_strand_id
1 'polypeptide(L)'
;MLSTQEVNQLLKKYETTFSVDRVGNPVYRYDTNHVASNAPIEDDSLCAVMTRDQSESDPKSLLKPSAKDMLFFGVFDGHSGWQTSKLLAEQLLPSVNRELHSVFRSEPEYVTAYLAKQLAQAHPDKKATDGAREVQIPKGVMEKIWNIVTWNNRHNRTVIDNLDQDDDVVKLAIQNAFVKLDNQIVGRPLQMLAAYEAQRKSGDKSIPKAYGADVTPQQTASLQTLLPALSGSCALLAYIDTLRSK
;
A
#
# COMPACT_ATOMS: atom_id res chain seq x y z
N MET A 1 29.52 20.21 -23.43
CA MET A 1 28.07 20.13 -23.72
C MET A 1 27.85 18.95 -24.65
N LEU A 2 26.78 18.19 -24.45
CA LEU A 2 26.37 17.14 -25.37
C LEU A 2 25.86 17.75 -26.68
N SER A 3 26.10 17.06 -27.80
CA SER A 3 25.49 17.39 -29.10
C SER A 3 23.99 17.09 -29.10
N THR A 4 23.24 17.66 -30.03
CA THR A 4 21.79 17.39 -30.18
C THR A 4 21.50 15.91 -30.40
N GLN A 5 22.39 15.19 -31.11
CA GLN A 5 22.24 13.75 -31.33
C GLN A 5 22.41 12.97 -30.03
N GLU A 6 23.44 13.30 -29.22
CA GLU A 6 23.67 12.67 -27.93
C GLU A 6 22.55 12.99 -26.92
N VAL A 7 22.03 14.22 -26.92
CA VAL A 7 20.86 14.60 -26.10
C VAL A 7 19.64 13.76 -26.49
N ASN A 8 19.35 13.64 -27.79
CA ASN A 8 18.22 12.81 -28.24
C ASN A 8 18.40 11.33 -27.90
N GLN A 9 19.63 10.80 -28.00
CA GLN A 9 19.91 9.43 -27.58
C GLN A 9 19.70 9.23 -26.08
N LEU A 10 20.15 10.18 -25.26
CA LEU A 10 19.97 10.14 -23.81
C LEU A 10 18.48 10.20 -23.42
N LEU A 11 17.73 11.15 -23.98
CA LEU A 11 16.31 11.34 -23.68
C LEU A 11 15.44 10.18 -24.14
N LYS A 12 15.82 9.45 -25.20
CA LYS A 12 15.04 8.32 -25.73
C LYS A 12 15.45 6.96 -25.17
N LYS A 13 16.51 6.91 -24.36
CA LYS A 13 17.13 5.65 -23.91
C LYS A 13 16.16 4.75 -23.13
N TYR A 14 15.28 5.35 -22.33
CA TYR A 14 14.35 4.64 -21.45
C TYR A 14 12.87 5.01 -21.71
N GLU A 15 12.59 5.64 -22.84
CA GLU A 15 11.24 5.98 -23.26
C GLU A 15 10.45 4.69 -23.55
N THR A 16 9.28 4.54 -22.92
CA THR A 16 8.39 3.40 -23.12
C THR A 16 6.94 3.88 -23.26
N THR A 17 6.19 3.27 -24.18
CA THR A 17 4.77 3.54 -24.42
C THR A 17 3.95 2.28 -24.17
N PHE A 18 2.82 2.44 -23.48
CA PHE A 18 1.89 1.36 -23.18
C PHE A 18 0.48 1.74 -23.65
N SER A 19 -0.12 0.89 -24.47
CA SER A 19 -1.53 0.99 -24.87
C SER A 19 -2.41 0.16 -23.94
N VAL A 20 -3.59 0.68 -23.59
CA VAL A 20 -4.55 0.02 -22.72
C VAL A 20 -5.76 -0.39 -23.56
N ASP A 21 -5.69 -1.59 -24.13
CA ASP A 21 -6.74 -2.14 -25.01
C ASP A 21 -7.86 -2.80 -24.19
N ARG A 22 -8.47 -2.04 -23.28
CA ARG A 22 -9.56 -2.51 -22.40
C ARG A 22 -10.82 -1.66 -22.58
N VAL A 23 -11.90 -2.31 -23.01
CA VAL A 23 -13.19 -1.64 -23.27
C VAL A 23 -13.72 -1.01 -21.98
N GLY A 24 -14.04 0.29 -22.04
CA GLY A 24 -14.57 1.05 -20.90
C GLY A 24 -13.51 1.64 -19.97
N ASN A 25 -12.22 1.44 -20.25
CA ASN A 25 -11.15 2.09 -19.51
C ASN A 25 -10.98 3.55 -19.99
N PRO A 26 -10.99 4.56 -19.09
CA PRO A 26 -10.77 5.96 -19.45
C PRO A 26 -9.33 6.25 -19.87
N VAL A 27 -8.37 5.40 -19.49
CA VAL A 27 -6.97 5.51 -19.91
C VAL A 27 -6.78 4.63 -21.15
N TYR A 28 -6.45 5.27 -22.28
CA TYR A 28 -6.17 4.57 -23.55
C TYR A 28 -4.68 4.30 -23.76
N ARG A 29 -3.80 5.12 -23.15
CA ARG A 29 -2.35 5.07 -23.28
C ARG A 29 -1.69 5.76 -22.10
N TYR A 30 -0.51 5.27 -21.71
CA TYR A 30 0.42 6.01 -20.86
C TYR A 30 1.87 5.79 -21.34
N ASP A 31 2.71 6.78 -21.08
CA ASP A 31 4.13 6.76 -21.45
C ASP A 31 4.99 6.94 -20.20
N THR A 32 6.15 6.28 -20.16
CA THR A 32 7.12 6.41 -19.09
C THR A 32 8.49 6.73 -19.66
N ASN A 33 9.29 7.49 -18.91
CA ASN A 33 10.68 7.78 -19.24
C ASN A 33 11.42 8.20 -17.96
N HIS A 34 12.74 8.06 -17.94
CA HIS A 34 13.57 8.56 -16.85
C HIS A 34 14.96 8.95 -17.34
N VAL A 35 15.57 9.92 -16.69
CA VAL A 35 16.94 10.39 -16.96
C VAL A 35 17.68 10.50 -15.64
N ALA A 36 18.68 9.65 -15.44
CA ALA A 36 19.41 9.60 -14.18
C ALA A 36 20.30 10.85 -13.98
N SER A 37 20.19 11.48 -12.82
CA SER A 37 21.11 12.55 -12.38
C SER A 37 22.27 12.00 -11.52
N ASN A 38 22.13 10.78 -11.03
CA ASN A 38 23.06 10.06 -10.17
C ASN A 38 23.31 8.62 -10.69
N ALA A 39 24.36 7.98 -10.19
CA ALA A 39 24.71 6.60 -10.54
C ALA A 39 25.04 5.81 -9.25
N PRO A 40 24.18 4.87 -8.80
CA PRO A 40 22.89 4.48 -9.39
C PRO A 40 21.82 5.60 -9.33
N ILE A 41 20.80 5.51 -10.19
CA ILE A 41 19.62 6.39 -10.11
C ILE A 41 18.84 6.08 -8.83
N GLU A 42 18.36 7.12 -8.15
CA GLU A 42 17.56 6.97 -6.92
C GLU A 42 16.06 6.93 -7.20
N ASP A 43 15.60 7.41 -8.35
CA ASP A 43 14.19 7.40 -8.74
C ASP A 43 13.74 6.01 -9.22
N ASP A 44 12.50 5.64 -8.91
CA ASP A 44 11.81 4.48 -9.48
C ASP A 44 10.34 4.82 -9.78
N SER A 45 9.64 3.96 -10.52
CA SER A 45 8.24 4.17 -10.91
C SER A 45 7.45 2.87 -10.96
N LEU A 46 6.13 2.99 -10.86
CA LEU A 46 5.20 1.88 -10.91
C LEU A 46 4.08 2.23 -11.89
N CYS A 47 3.72 1.32 -12.79
CA CYS A 47 2.54 1.45 -13.63
C CYS A 47 1.85 0.08 -13.68
N ALA A 48 0.57 0.02 -13.29
CA ALA A 48 -0.19 -1.22 -13.30
C ALA A 48 -1.66 -0.99 -13.66
N VAL A 49 -2.22 -1.88 -14.47
CA VAL A 49 -3.65 -1.96 -14.78
C VAL A 49 -4.14 -3.33 -14.32
N MET A 50 -5.03 -3.35 -13.34
CA MET A 50 -5.53 -4.57 -12.68
C MET A 50 -7.04 -4.67 -12.83
N THR A 51 -7.57 -5.89 -12.99
CA THR A 51 -9.02 -6.11 -12.96
C THR A 51 -9.51 -6.20 -11.52
N ARG A 52 -10.61 -5.53 -11.18
CA ARG A 52 -11.19 -5.49 -9.81
C ARG A 52 -11.66 -6.84 -9.29
N ASP A 53 -12.36 -7.61 -10.14
CA ASP A 53 -13.11 -8.81 -9.75
C ASP A 53 -12.36 -10.10 -10.15
N GLN A 54 -11.25 -10.44 -9.48
CA GLN A 54 -10.77 -11.83 -9.49
C GLN A 54 -11.53 -12.66 -8.46
N SER A 55 -12.78 -12.95 -8.77
CA SER A 55 -13.57 -13.96 -8.06
C SER A 55 -13.14 -15.34 -8.55
N GLU A 56 -12.36 -16.08 -7.76
CA GLU A 56 -11.97 -17.47 -8.09
C GLU A 56 -13.18 -18.43 -8.25
N SER A 57 -14.38 -18.02 -7.83
CA SER A 57 -15.58 -18.84 -7.84
C SER A 57 -16.39 -18.83 -9.15
N ASP A 58 -16.05 -18.00 -10.14
CA ASP A 58 -16.74 -18.01 -11.44
C ASP A 58 -15.76 -18.12 -12.63
N PRO A 59 -15.55 -19.33 -13.18
CA PRO A 59 -14.69 -19.57 -14.35
C PRO A 59 -15.10 -18.78 -15.61
N LYS A 60 -16.31 -18.20 -15.64
CA LYS A 60 -16.82 -17.38 -16.75
C LYS A 60 -16.49 -15.89 -16.62
N SER A 61 -15.93 -15.45 -15.49
CA SER A 61 -15.38 -14.09 -15.31
C SER A 61 -14.24 -13.79 -16.30
N LEU A 62 -13.47 -14.82 -16.70
CA LEU A 62 -12.39 -14.72 -17.68
C LEU A 62 -12.86 -14.47 -19.13
N LEU A 63 -14.15 -14.69 -19.42
CA LEU A 63 -14.72 -14.63 -20.77
C LEU A 63 -15.56 -13.37 -21.02
N LYS A 64 -15.76 -12.53 -20.00
CA LYS A 64 -16.47 -11.25 -20.14
C LYS A 64 -15.48 -10.12 -19.84
N PRO A 65 -15.28 -9.15 -20.75
CA PRO A 65 -14.55 -7.93 -20.41
C PRO A 65 -15.33 -7.23 -19.29
N SER A 66 -14.88 -7.38 -18.04
CA SER A 66 -15.42 -6.58 -16.95
C SER A 66 -14.79 -5.19 -17.07
N ALA A 67 -15.62 -4.19 -17.32
CA ALA A 67 -15.23 -2.78 -17.45
C ALA A 67 -14.83 -2.16 -16.08
N LYS A 68 -14.11 -2.92 -15.26
CA LYS A 68 -13.83 -2.64 -13.85
C LYS A 68 -12.34 -2.76 -13.59
N ASP A 69 -11.56 -1.90 -14.21
CA ASP A 69 -10.14 -1.80 -13.96
C ASP A 69 -9.85 -0.86 -12.78
N MET A 70 -8.79 -1.20 -12.06
CA MET A 70 -8.06 -0.37 -11.11
C MET A 70 -6.70 -0.08 -11.71
N LEU A 71 -6.37 1.19 -11.86
CA LEU A 71 -5.09 1.63 -12.41
C LEU A 71 -4.26 2.31 -11.32
N PHE A 72 -2.97 2.03 -11.35
CA PHE A 72 -2.00 2.52 -10.39
C PHE A 72 -0.80 3.11 -11.13
N PHE A 73 -0.50 4.38 -10.84
CA PHE A 73 0.67 5.07 -11.38
C PHE A 73 1.44 5.68 -10.23
N GLY A 74 2.69 5.26 -10.04
CA GLY A 74 3.55 5.70 -8.96
C GLY A 74 4.86 6.26 -9.45
N VAL A 75 5.36 7.30 -8.77
CA VAL A 75 6.70 7.84 -8.92
C VAL A 75 7.32 7.94 -7.53
N PHE A 76 8.54 7.43 -7.40
CA PHE A 76 9.26 7.34 -6.14
C PHE A 76 10.61 8.03 -6.30
N ASP A 77 10.77 9.18 -5.65
CA ASP A 77 12.01 9.95 -5.63
C ASP A 77 12.81 9.47 -4.41
N GLY A 78 13.89 8.74 -4.65
CA GLY A 78 14.74 8.16 -3.59
C GLY A 78 15.75 9.17 -3.06
N HIS A 79 16.15 9.03 -1.81
CA HIS A 79 17.23 9.83 -1.23
C HIS A 79 18.05 9.02 -0.23
N SER A 80 19.37 9.29 -0.20
CA SER A 80 20.33 8.54 0.60
C SER A 80 20.41 7.06 0.22
N GLY A 81 20.12 6.73 -1.06
CA GLY A 81 20.03 5.38 -1.58
C GLY A 81 18.77 5.13 -2.42
N TRP A 82 18.89 4.24 -3.40
CA TRP A 82 17.83 3.79 -4.33
C TRP A 82 16.98 2.65 -3.76
N GLN A 83 17.35 2.11 -2.59
CA GLN A 83 16.78 0.88 -2.08
C GLN A 83 15.34 1.05 -1.60
N THR A 84 14.99 2.21 -1.03
CA THR A 84 13.61 2.50 -0.60
C THR A 84 12.69 2.73 -1.79
N SER A 85 13.08 3.55 -2.78
CA SER A 85 12.28 3.79 -3.99
C SER A 85 12.07 2.50 -4.78
N LYS A 86 13.11 1.66 -4.89
CA LYS A 86 13.00 0.32 -5.48
C LYS A 86 12.00 -0.57 -4.75
N LEU A 87 12.08 -0.61 -3.41
CA LEU A 87 11.18 -1.40 -2.60
C LEU A 87 9.73 -0.89 -2.71
N LEU A 88 9.51 0.42 -2.80
CA LEU A 88 8.18 0.99 -3.04
C LEU A 88 7.64 0.58 -4.41
N ALA A 89 8.44 0.64 -5.48
CA ALA A 89 8.03 0.22 -6.81
C ALA A 89 7.57 -1.25 -6.85
N GLU A 90 8.14 -2.10 -6.00
CA GLU A 90 7.82 -3.53 -5.95
C GLU A 90 6.71 -3.90 -4.95
N GLN A 91 6.66 -3.23 -3.80
CA GLN A 91 5.85 -3.65 -2.65
C GLN A 91 4.66 -2.74 -2.34
N LEU A 92 4.65 -1.51 -2.86
CA LEU A 92 3.54 -0.58 -2.60
C LEU A 92 2.24 -1.07 -3.22
N LEU A 93 2.28 -1.51 -4.48
CA LEU A 93 1.08 -2.02 -5.16
C LEU A 93 0.46 -3.25 -4.45
N PRO A 94 1.23 -4.31 -4.12
CA PRO A 94 0.70 -5.41 -3.33
C PRO A 94 0.10 -4.98 -1.99
N SER A 95 0.73 -4.02 -1.31
CA SER A 95 0.27 -3.49 -0.03
C SER A 95 -1.07 -2.75 -0.18
N VAL A 96 -1.18 -1.86 -1.17
CA VAL A 96 -2.41 -1.13 -1.47
C VAL A 96 -3.52 -2.08 -1.89
N ASN A 97 -3.23 -3.03 -2.78
CA ASN A 97 -4.22 -4.00 -3.24
C ASN A 97 -4.76 -4.85 -2.07
N ARG A 98 -3.91 -5.22 -1.12
CA ARG A 98 -4.34 -5.95 0.09
C ARG A 98 -5.34 -5.14 0.92
N GLU A 99 -5.07 -3.86 1.16
CA GLU A 99 -5.96 -3.03 1.95
C GLU A 99 -7.27 -2.72 1.20
N LEU A 100 -7.23 -2.50 -0.12
CA LEU A 100 -8.43 -2.36 -0.95
C LEU A 100 -9.29 -3.64 -0.92
N HIS A 101 -8.68 -4.82 -1.01
CA HIS A 101 -9.41 -6.08 -0.87
C HIS A 101 -10.05 -6.25 0.51
N SER A 102 -9.44 -5.73 1.57
CA SER A 102 -10.06 -5.70 2.90
C SER A 102 -11.30 -4.80 2.93
N VAL A 103 -11.30 -3.69 2.19
CA VAL A 103 -12.49 -2.85 1.99
C VAL A 103 -13.57 -3.61 1.20
N PHE A 104 -13.21 -4.25 0.08
CA PHE A 104 -14.16 -5.02 -0.73
C PHE A 104 -14.80 -6.18 0.04
N ARG A 105 -14.08 -6.72 1.03
CA ARG A 105 -14.59 -7.76 1.93
C ARG A 105 -15.34 -7.20 3.13
N SER A 106 -15.42 -5.89 3.33
CA SER A 106 -15.99 -5.28 4.54
C SER A 106 -15.30 -5.82 5.81
N GLU A 107 -13.96 -5.84 5.82
CA GLU A 107 -13.23 -6.25 7.02
C GLU A 107 -13.54 -5.30 8.20
N PRO A 108 -13.54 -5.80 9.45
CA PRO A 108 -14.05 -5.07 10.62
C PRO A 108 -13.42 -3.70 10.84
N GLU A 109 -12.12 -3.55 10.53
CA GLU A 109 -11.37 -2.29 10.62
C GLU A 109 -12.07 -1.17 9.81
N TYR A 110 -12.40 -1.45 8.56
CA TYR A 110 -12.98 -0.49 7.62
C TYR A 110 -14.48 -0.27 7.86
N VAL A 111 -15.20 -1.32 8.26
CA VAL A 111 -16.60 -1.21 8.68
C VAL A 111 -16.73 -0.32 9.91
N THR A 112 -15.84 -0.47 10.88
CA THR A 112 -15.83 0.37 12.09
C THR A 112 -15.55 1.83 11.74
N ALA A 113 -14.55 2.09 10.90
CA ALA A 113 -14.22 3.44 10.45
C ALA A 113 -15.41 4.10 9.72
N TYR A 114 -16.08 3.36 8.84
CA TYR A 114 -17.27 3.84 8.13
C TYR A 114 -18.42 4.15 9.09
N LEU A 115 -18.73 3.26 10.02
CA LEU A 115 -19.81 3.49 11.01
C LEU A 115 -19.48 4.65 11.94
N ALA A 116 -18.23 4.80 12.36
CA ALA A 116 -17.78 5.93 13.18
C ALA A 116 -17.94 7.26 12.43
N LYS A 117 -17.62 7.29 11.13
CA LYS A 117 -17.86 8.46 10.27
C LYS A 117 -19.35 8.80 10.19
N GLN A 118 -20.21 7.81 9.93
CA GLN A 118 -21.67 8.01 9.86
C GLN A 118 -22.23 8.55 11.18
N LEU A 119 -21.73 8.07 12.32
CA LEU A 119 -22.08 8.60 13.64
C LEU A 119 -21.65 10.07 13.82
N ALA A 120 -20.43 10.41 13.42
CA ALA A 120 -19.93 11.78 13.51
C ALA A 120 -20.76 12.74 12.64
N GLN A 121 -21.17 12.31 11.45
CA GLN A 121 -22.02 13.09 10.54
C GLN A 121 -23.45 13.27 11.05
N ALA A 122 -24.01 12.29 11.75
CA ALA A 122 -25.33 12.39 12.37
C ALA A 122 -25.38 13.42 13.52
N HIS A 123 -24.22 13.83 14.06
CA HIS A 123 -24.11 14.79 15.17
C HIS A 123 -23.01 15.84 14.91
N PRO A 124 -23.21 16.78 13.97
CA PRO A 124 -22.16 17.65 13.46
C PRO A 124 -21.70 18.77 14.41
N ASP A 125 -22.40 19.04 15.51
CA ASP A 125 -22.08 20.17 16.39
C ASP A 125 -22.37 19.90 17.88
N LYS A 126 -21.30 19.83 18.67
CA LYS A 126 -21.21 20.59 19.93
C LYS A 126 -19.79 21.13 20.05
N LYS A 127 -19.63 22.43 19.77
CA LYS A 127 -18.42 23.18 20.16
C LYS A 127 -18.05 22.82 21.59
N ALA A 128 -16.76 22.55 21.81
CA ALA A 128 -16.18 22.37 23.12
C ALA A 128 -16.49 23.60 24.01
N THR A 129 -17.54 23.50 24.82
CA THR A 129 -17.68 24.28 26.04
C THR A 129 -17.23 23.38 27.18
N ASP A 130 -16.20 23.81 27.89
CA ASP A 130 -15.62 23.15 29.06
C ASP A 130 -16.69 22.57 29.98
N GLY A 131 -16.68 21.25 30.11
CA GLY A 131 -17.59 20.50 30.95
C GLY A 131 -17.79 19.11 30.40
N ALA A 132 -17.14 18.12 31.01
CA ALA A 132 -17.34 16.71 30.73
C ALA A 132 -18.84 16.38 30.78
N ARG A 133 -19.48 16.33 29.62
CA ARG A 133 -20.88 15.91 29.47
C ARG A 133 -20.89 14.68 28.59
N GLU A 134 -21.24 13.58 29.23
CA GLU A 134 -21.43 12.26 28.65
C GLU A 134 -22.29 12.36 27.37
N VAL A 135 -21.71 11.98 26.25
CA VAL A 135 -22.34 12.02 24.92
C VAL A 135 -23.37 10.89 24.85
N GLN A 136 -24.64 11.21 24.65
CA GLN A 136 -25.69 10.21 24.43
C GLN A 136 -25.69 9.76 22.98
N ILE A 137 -25.05 8.61 22.72
CA ILE A 137 -25.06 7.98 21.40
C ILE A 137 -26.28 7.05 21.27
N PRO A 138 -26.96 6.98 20.10
CA PRO A 138 -28.02 6.01 19.89
C PRO A 138 -27.54 4.58 20.21
N LYS A 139 -28.17 3.95 21.21
CA LYS A 139 -27.75 2.65 21.75
C LYS A 139 -27.53 1.60 20.65
N GLY A 140 -28.40 1.54 19.64
CA GLY A 140 -28.31 0.55 18.57
C GLY A 140 -27.09 0.69 17.65
N VAL A 141 -26.52 1.89 17.48
CA VAL A 141 -25.31 2.07 16.66
C VAL A 141 -24.05 1.88 17.51
N MET A 142 -24.07 2.35 18.77
CA MET A 142 -23.00 2.00 19.71
C MET A 142 -22.94 0.50 19.97
N GLU A 143 -24.07 -0.17 20.08
CA GLU A 143 -24.13 -1.64 20.17
C GLU A 143 -23.51 -2.28 18.93
N LYS A 144 -23.74 -1.77 17.71
CA LYS A 144 -23.10 -2.31 16.51
C LYS A 144 -21.58 -2.14 16.53
N ILE A 145 -21.07 -0.95 16.88
CA ILE A 145 -19.63 -0.69 16.97
C ILE A 145 -19.02 -1.49 18.12
N TRP A 146 -19.67 -1.51 19.27
CA TRP A 146 -19.25 -2.28 20.44
C TRP A 146 -19.23 -3.77 20.12
N ASN A 147 -20.24 -4.32 19.45
CA ASN A 147 -20.26 -5.72 19.03
C ASN A 147 -19.12 -6.06 18.05
N ILE A 148 -18.64 -5.10 17.27
CA ILE A 148 -17.46 -5.29 16.40
C ILE A 148 -16.16 -5.24 17.23
N VAL A 149 -16.05 -4.30 18.16
CA VAL A 149 -14.83 -4.06 18.96
C VAL A 149 -14.67 -5.08 20.10
N THR A 150 -15.76 -5.46 20.79
CA THR A 150 -15.80 -6.48 21.83
C THR A 150 -16.08 -7.84 21.22
N TRP A 151 -15.03 -8.43 20.66
CA TRP A 151 -14.96 -9.75 20.05
C TRP A 151 -15.71 -10.84 20.83
N ASN A 152 -16.99 -11.09 20.53
CA ASN A 152 -17.74 -12.20 21.16
C ASN A 152 -18.73 -12.96 20.26
N ASN A 153 -18.82 -12.68 18.95
CA ASN A 153 -19.64 -13.49 18.05
C ASN A 153 -18.91 -13.80 16.74
N ARG A 154 -18.25 -14.97 16.70
CA ARG A 154 -17.63 -15.55 15.49
C ARG A 154 -18.66 -15.96 14.40
N HIS A 155 -19.95 -15.74 14.61
CA HIS A 155 -21.00 -16.30 13.76
C HIS A 155 -21.83 -15.30 12.94
N ASN A 156 -21.64 -13.97 13.09
CA ASN A 156 -22.27 -12.98 12.22
C ASN A 156 -21.34 -11.80 11.93
N ARG A 157 -20.66 -11.85 10.79
CA ARG A 157 -19.83 -10.76 10.27
C ARG A 157 -20.74 -9.66 9.71
N THR A 158 -20.59 -8.43 10.21
CA THR A 158 -21.27 -7.26 9.64
C THR A 158 -20.69 -6.99 8.24
N VAL A 159 -21.51 -7.17 7.21
CA VAL A 159 -21.16 -6.87 5.82
C VAL A 159 -21.86 -5.58 5.41
N ILE A 160 -21.10 -4.66 4.82
CA ILE A 160 -21.62 -3.43 4.22
C ILE A 160 -21.38 -3.56 2.73
N ASP A 161 -22.46 -3.73 1.97
CA ASP A 161 -22.40 -3.84 0.52
C ASP A 161 -21.82 -2.55 -0.09
N ASN A 162 -20.89 -2.71 -1.04
CA ASN A 162 -20.25 -1.62 -1.78
C ASN A 162 -19.56 -0.58 -0.87
N LEU A 163 -18.91 -1.02 0.21
CA LEU A 163 -18.15 -0.16 1.14
C LEU A 163 -17.08 0.68 0.42
N ASP A 164 -16.56 0.19 -0.69
CA ASP A 164 -15.61 0.84 -1.59
C ASP A 164 -16.16 2.06 -2.36
N GLN A 165 -17.46 2.33 -2.29
CA GLN A 165 -18.05 3.55 -2.83
C GLN A 165 -17.82 4.76 -1.92
N ASP A 166 -17.44 4.55 -0.65
CA ASP A 166 -17.10 5.64 0.26
C ASP A 166 -15.64 6.08 0.07
N ASP A 167 -15.46 7.32 -0.40
CA ASP A 167 -14.15 7.91 -0.70
C ASP A 167 -13.21 7.92 0.50
N ASP A 168 -13.73 8.16 1.72
CA ASP A 168 -12.90 8.26 2.92
C ASP A 168 -12.42 6.87 3.37
N VAL A 169 -13.24 5.83 3.17
CA VAL A 169 -12.84 4.45 3.45
C VAL A 169 -11.75 3.98 2.48
N VAL A 170 -11.89 4.27 1.19
CA VAL A 170 -10.86 3.95 0.19
C VAL A 170 -9.57 4.72 0.47
N LYS A 171 -9.68 6.02 0.79
CA LYS A 171 -8.53 6.84 1.18
C LYS A 171 -7.85 6.28 2.41
N LEU A 172 -8.61 5.87 3.43
CA LEU A 172 -8.08 5.25 4.64
C LEU A 172 -7.36 3.94 4.33
N ALA A 173 -7.89 3.11 3.44
CA ALA A 173 -7.24 1.87 3.03
C ALA A 173 -5.88 2.11 2.35
N ILE A 174 -5.83 3.09 1.44
CA ILE A 174 -4.57 3.49 0.81
C ILE A 174 -3.61 4.04 1.86
N GLN A 175 -4.05 4.92 2.75
CA GLN A 175 -3.22 5.44 3.85
C GLN A 175 -2.67 4.31 4.74
N ASN A 176 -3.52 3.36 5.12
CA ASN A 176 -3.13 2.18 5.89
C ASN A 176 -2.09 1.34 5.16
N ALA A 177 -2.17 1.21 3.83
CA ALA A 177 -1.18 0.50 3.06
C ALA A 177 0.20 1.16 3.14
N PHE A 178 0.26 2.50 2.99
CA PHE A 178 1.49 3.26 3.15
C PHE A 178 2.04 3.14 4.58
N VAL A 179 1.20 3.35 5.60
CA VAL A 179 1.62 3.28 7.01
C VAL A 179 2.08 1.87 7.39
N LYS A 180 1.38 0.82 6.95
CA LYS A 180 1.78 -0.57 7.22
C LYS A 180 3.08 -0.92 6.51
N LEU A 181 3.29 -0.45 5.27
CA LEU A 181 4.55 -0.67 4.54
C LEU A 181 5.70 0.09 5.19
N ASP A 182 5.51 1.35 5.56
CA ASP A 182 6.51 2.17 6.26
C ASP A 182 6.93 1.51 7.58
N ASN A 183 5.96 1.08 8.40
CA ASN A 183 6.23 0.31 9.61
C ASN A 183 7.01 -0.99 9.35
N GLN A 184 6.78 -1.65 8.21
CA GLN A 184 7.56 -2.83 7.83
C GLN A 184 8.99 -2.47 7.44
N ILE A 185 9.20 -1.37 6.72
CA ILE A 185 10.52 -0.88 6.32
C ILE A 185 11.37 -0.61 7.57
N VAL A 186 10.85 0.19 8.50
CA VAL A 186 11.61 0.55 9.72
C VAL A 186 11.66 -0.57 10.76
N GLY A 187 10.62 -1.41 10.81
CA GLY A 187 10.46 -2.43 11.84
C GLY A 187 11.17 -3.75 11.54
N ARG A 188 11.26 -4.18 10.27
CA ARG A 188 11.86 -5.47 9.91
C ARG A 188 13.33 -5.61 10.33
N PRO A 189 14.21 -4.61 10.14
CA PRO A 189 15.60 -4.71 10.57
C PRO A 189 15.71 -4.97 12.08
N LEU A 190 14.87 -4.31 12.88
CA LEU A 190 14.83 -4.50 14.33
C LEU A 190 14.35 -5.90 14.72
N GLN A 191 13.33 -6.43 14.05
CA GLN A 191 12.84 -7.79 14.26
C GLN A 191 13.92 -8.83 13.93
N MET A 192 14.64 -8.65 12.82
CA MET A 192 15.72 -9.54 12.43
C MET A 192 16.91 -9.47 13.40
N LEU A 193 17.25 -8.28 13.90
CA LEU A 193 18.29 -8.10 14.91
C LEU A 193 17.91 -8.78 16.23
N ALA A 194 16.67 -8.62 16.69
CA ALA A 194 16.17 -9.29 17.90
C ALA A 194 16.20 -10.82 17.75
N ALA A 195 15.80 -11.35 16.59
CA ALA A 195 15.87 -12.78 16.30
C ALA A 195 17.32 -13.30 16.32
N TYR A 196 18.25 -12.53 15.76
CA TYR A 196 19.67 -12.85 15.78
C TYR A 196 20.26 -12.85 17.20
N GLU A 197 19.91 -11.86 18.03
CA GLU A 197 20.33 -11.83 19.44
C GLU A 197 19.79 -13.02 20.23
N ALA A 198 18.55 -13.43 19.98
CA ALA A 198 17.96 -14.61 20.60
C ALA A 198 18.71 -15.90 20.21
N GLN A 199 19.04 -16.06 18.93
CA GLN A 199 19.85 -17.18 18.42
C GLN A 199 21.27 -17.20 19.00
N ARG A 200 21.89 -16.02 19.14
CA ARG A 200 23.20 -15.88 19.79
C ARG A 200 23.16 -16.32 21.25
N LYS A 201 22.11 -15.94 21.99
CA LYS A 201 21.90 -16.33 23.40
C LYS A 201 21.65 -17.83 23.56
N SER A 202 21.02 -18.50 22.58
CA SER A 202 20.82 -19.95 22.59
C SER A 202 22.09 -20.78 22.32
N GLY A 203 23.24 -20.13 22.09
CA GLY A 203 24.52 -20.81 21.90
C GLY A 203 24.72 -21.44 20.52
N ASP A 204 23.92 -21.02 19.52
CA ASP A 204 24.05 -21.52 18.16
C ASP A 204 25.42 -21.13 17.56
N LYS A 205 26.17 -22.14 17.10
CA LYS A 205 27.51 -21.99 16.51
C LYS A 205 27.46 -21.58 15.04
N SER A 206 26.27 -21.55 14.42
CA SER A 206 26.07 -21.12 13.03
C SER A 206 26.34 -19.63 12.80
N ILE A 207 26.39 -18.84 13.88
CA ILE A 207 26.60 -17.39 13.84
C ILE A 207 28.12 -17.07 13.81
N PRO A 208 28.62 -16.42 12.74
CA PRO A 208 30.01 -16.00 12.68
C PRO A 208 30.37 -15.03 13.82
N LYS A 209 31.43 -15.34 14.56
CA LYS A 209 31.86 -14.56 15.74
C LYS A 209 32.70 -13.31 15.40
N ALA A 210 33.18 -13.18 14.17
CA ALA A 210 34.11 -12.14 13.75
C ALA A 210 33.59 -11.34 12.55
N TYR A 211 33.89 -10.04 12.52
CA TYR A 211 33.68 -9.16 11.39
C TYR A 211 34.61 -9.58 10.23
N GLY A 212 34.05 -9.80 9.03
CA GLY A 212 34.80 -10.26 7.84
C GLY A 212 34.82 -11.78 7.60
N ALA A 213 34.06 -12.57 8.38
CA ALA A 213 33.76 -13.96 8.04
C ALA A 213 32.70 -14.05 6.92
N ASP A 214 32.63 -15.19 6.23
CA ASP A 214 31.67 -15.43 5.15
C ASP A 214 30.23 -15.11 5.59
N VAL A 215 29.56 -14.23 4.85
CA VAL A 215 28.22 -13.75 5.16
C VAL A 215 27.22 -14.89 4.95
N THR A 216 26.42 -15.22 5.96
CA THR A 216 25.41 -16.27 5.83
C THR A 216 24.20 -15.78 5.03
N PRO A 217 23.43 -16.66 4.37
CA PRO A 217 22.19 -16.27 3.68
C PRO A 217 21.20 -15.51 4.56
N GLN A 218 21.14 -15.86 5.86
CA GLN A 218 20.33 -15.17 6.86
C GLN A 218 20.80 -13.72 7.06
N GLN A 219 22.12 -13.51 7.11
CA GLN A 219 22.72 -12.17 7.22
C GLN A 219 22.52 -11.37 5.92
N THR A 220 22.64 -11.98 4.75
CA THR A 220 22.32 -11.34 3.47
C THR A 220 20.86 -10.86 3.43
N ALA A 221 19.91 -11.71 3.83
CA ALA A 221 18.51 -11.31 3.93
C ALA A 221 18.29 -10.16 4.92
N SER A 222 19.02 -10.15 6.04
CA SER A 222 18.94 -9.05 7.02
C SER A 222 19.45 -7.72 6.44
N LEU A 223 20.55 -7.75 5.70
CA LEU A 223 21.11 -6.58 5.02
C LEU A 223 20.14 -6.03 3.97
N GLN A 224 19.42 -6.90 3.25
CA GLN A 224 18.39 -6.47 2.30
C GLN A 224 17.24 -5.71 2.95
N THR A 225 16.90 -6.00 4.22
CA THR A 225 15.89 -5.23 4.95
C THR A 225 16.43 -3.93 5.54
N LEU A 226 17.72 -3.91 5.90
CA LEU A 226 18.35 -2.74 6.50
C LEU A 226 18.52 -1.60 5.51
N LEU A 227 18.88 -1.89 4.25
CA LEU A 227 19.19 -0.85 3.27
C LEU A 227 17.99 0.08 2.99
N PRO A 228 16.76 -0.41 2.72
CA PRO A 228 15.58 0.45 2.57
C PRO A 228 15.19 1.23 3.84
N ALA A 229 15.62 0.78 5.02
CA ALA A 229 15.38 1.49 6.28
C ALA A 229 16.40 2.62 6.53
N LEU A 230 17.57 2.55 5.89
CA LEU A 230 18.63 3.57 5.96
C LEU A 230 18.48 4.63 4.87
N SER A 231 17.94 4.27 3.71
CA SER A 231 17.52 5.23 2.67
C SER A 231 16.08 5.69 2.90
N GLY A 232 15.66 6.73 2.18
CA GLY A 232 14.26 7.16 2.15
C GLY A 232 13.76 7.35 0.73
N SER A 233 12.45 7.56 0.59
CA SER A 233 11.87 7.93 -0.70
C SER A 233 10.57 8.69 -0.51
N CYS A 234 10.44 9.80 -1.23
CA CYS A 234 9.16 10.46 -1.44
C CYS A 234 8.34 9.63 -2.42
N ALA A 235 7.06 9.43 -2.13
CA ALA A 235 6.19 8.58 -2.92
C ALA A 235 4.93 9.30 -3.35
N LEU A 236 4.66 9.29 -4.65
CA LEU A 236 3.39 9.72 -5.23
C LEU A 236 2.72 8.51 -5.86
N LEU A 237 1.43 8.29 -5.56
CA LEU A 237 0.64 7.22 -6.14
C LEU A 237 -0.72 7.78 -6.58
N ALA A 238 -1.01 7.68 -7.87
CA ALA A 238 -2.34 7.88 -8.42
C ALA A 238 -3.07 6.53 -8.49
N TYR A 239 -4.28 6.51 -7.94
CA TYR A 239 -5.21 5.39 -8.01
C TYR A 239 -6.45 5.81 -8.80
N ILE A 240 -6.74 5.10 -9.88
CA ILE A 240 -7.91 5.34 -10.72
C ILE A 240 -8.79 4.11 -10.67
N ASP A 241 -10.04 4.30 -10.29
CA ASP A 241 -11.04 3.26 -10.21
C ASP A 241 -12.13 3.52 -11.26
N THR A 242 -12.12 2.71 -12.31
CA THR A 242 -13.05 2.89 -13.45
C THR A 242 -14.51 2.69 -13.07
N LEU A 243 -14.81 1.98 -11.97
CA LEU A 243 -16.19 1.87 -11.46
C LEU A 243 -16.69 3.14 -10.79
N ARG A 244 -15.77 3.96 -10.28
CA ARG A 244 -16.09 5.19 -9.54
C ARG A 244 -16.00 6.43 -10.43
N SER A 245 -15.39 6.30 -11.61
CA SER A 245 -15.33 7.31 -12.66
C SER A 245 -16.72 7.51 -13.28
N LYS A 246 -17.51 8.45 -12.74
CA LYS A 246 -18.75 8.94 -13.37
C LYS A 246 -18.47 9.84 -14.56
#